data_AF-A0A8T0HFR8-F1
#
_entry.id   AF-A0A8T0HFR8-F1
#
_cell.length_a   1.000
_cell.length_b   1.000
_cell.length_c   1.000
_cell.angle_alpha   90.00
_cell.angle_beta   90.00
_cell.angle_gamma   90.00
#
_symmetry.space_group_name_H-M   'P 1'
#
loop_
_entity.id
_entity.type
_entity.pdbx_description
1 polymer ?
#
loop_
_entity_poly.entity_id
_entity_poly.type
_entity_poly.pdbx_seq_one_letter_code
_entity_poly.pdbx_strand_id
1 'polypeptide(L)'
;MLFSRGGQQQQQQQGQPPPPSQSWYPPSVAGAANSGPSRVPPPPPPNFGAHPSGINPLARHPVTDSRPTSGVYPPSTLAGSYSSGGYPPPTSLPPSSSGSYSSNAGPANSVAGIKDKSPEELTRLLNDKDAYSAFLHSLDEVRRLDKISEELRKSTIDESKNNLEKESEIAELRTQCMIIRNTELAASREKFEEVDKRYREVQANCSPHALLNKLQDAANEADEESENLHRSFLAGEIELLEFIQKYRKQRLHYHRRSLIRMAALSAMTPG
;
A
#
# COMPACT_ATOMS: atom_id res chain seq x y z
N MET A 1 33.12 32.16 55.78
CA MET A 1 33.74 30.82 55.59
C MET A 1 32.70 29.91 54.94
N LEU A 2 32.99 28.99 54.02
CA LEU A 2 34.10 28.82 53.07
C LEU A 2 33.73 27.63 52.14
N PHE A 3 33.60 27.83 50.81
CA PHE A 3 33.80 26.79 49.74
C PHE A 3 32.87 25.53 49.79
N SER A 4 32.72 24.62 48.81
CA SER A 4 33.11 24.47 47.38
C SER A 4 32.19 23.39 46.73
N ARG A 5 31.72 23.50 45.47
CA ARG A 5 32.31 22.98 44.19
C ARG A 5 32.04 21.49 43.87
N GLY A 6 31.60 21.25 42.63
CA GLY A 6 31.65 19.94 41.95
C GLY A 6 30.27 19.34 41.62
N GLY A 7 29.95 18.99 40.37
CA GLY A 7 30.71 19.17 39.13
C GLY A 7 29.84 18.99 37.87
N GLN A 8 30.26 19.61 36.77
CA GLN A 8 29.67 19.36 35.45
C GLN A 8 30.21 18.04 34.87
N GLN A 9 29.34 17.19 34.34
CA GLN A 9 29.73 16.21 33.33
C GLN A 9 29.43 16.77 31.95
N GLN A 10 30.50 17.06 31.21
CA GLN A 10 30.46 17.42 29.81
C GLN A 10 30.74 16.13 29.03
N GLN A 11 29.69 15.53 28.43
CA GLN A 11 29.87 14.34 27.59
C GLN A 11 29.74 14.70 26.10
N GLN A 12 30.70 14.21 25.33
CA GLN A 12 30.97 14.63 23.95
C GLN A 12 29.85 14.19 23.01
N GLN A 13 29.37 15.11 22.17
CA GLN A 13 28.66 14.75 20.95
C GLN A 13 29.69 14.24 19.95
N GLN A 14 29.81 12.92 19.80
CA GLN A 14 30.48 12.31 18.65
C GLN A 14 29.54 12.35 17.45
N GLY A 15 30.10 12.60 16.26
CA GLY A 15 29.36 13.09 15.11
C GLY A 15 28.31 12.12 14.55
N GLN A 16 27.15 12.66 14.19
CA GLN A 16 26.27 12.03 13.22
C GLN A 16 26.98 11.97 11.85
N PRO A 17 26.86 10.87 11.08
CA PRO A 17 27.20 10.89 9.67
C PRO A 17 26.25 11.85 8.93
N PRO A 18 26.71 12.57 7.89
CA PRO A 18 25.87 13.49 7.14
C PRO A 18 24.75 12.72 6.38
N PRO A 19 23.56 13.33 6.20
CA PRO A 19 22.49 12.71 5.43
C PRO A 19 22.88 12.52 3.95
N PRO A 20 22.40 11.46 3.28
CA PRO A 20 22.72 11.22 1.87
C PRO A 20 22.12 12.32 0.97
N SER A 21 22.99 13.13 0.37
CA SER A 21 22.65 14.17 -0.59
C SER A 21 22.35 13.60 -1.98
N GLN A 22 21.27 12.82 -2.08
CA GLN A 22 20.70 12.31 -3.34
C GLN A 22 19.27 12.85 -3.52
N SER A 23 19.17 14.15 -3.81
CA SER A 23 17.90 14.79 -4.18
C SER A 23 17.46 14.34 -5.57
N TRP A 24 16.39 13.55 -5.65
CA TRP A 24 15.78 13.08 -6.91
C TRP A 24 14.99 14.17 -7.69
N TYR A 25 15.42 15.43 -7.57
CA TYR A 25 14.81 16.57 -8.25
C TYR A 25 15.64 16.95 -9.49
N PRO A 26 15.05 16.92 -10.72
CA PRO A 26 15.69 17.51 -11.88
C PRO A 26 15.72 19.05 -11.74
N PRO A 27 16.76 19.74 -12.25
CA PRO A 27 16.90 21.18 -12.07
C PRO A 27 15.90 21.97 -12.93
N SER A 28 15.20 22.91 -12.30
CA SER A 28 14.35 23.89 -13.01
C SER A 28 15.19 24.85 -13.85
N VAL A 29 15.12 24.74 -15.18
CA VAL A 29 15.77 25.69 -16.09
C VAL A 29 14.83 26.87 -16.35
N ALA A 30 15.14 28.02 -15.75
CA ALA A 30 14.46 29.28 -16.04
C ALA A 30 15.16 30.02 -17.20
N GLY A 31 14.44 30.18 -18.32
CA GLY A 31 14.55 31.30 -19.26
C GLY A 31 15.91 31.63 -19.91
N ALA A 32 16.05 31.28 -21.19
CA ALA A 32 16.86 32.04 -22.15
C ALA A 32 16.14 32.07 -23.50
N ALA A 33 16.29 33.16 -24.26
CA ALA A 33 15.46 33.45 -25.43
C ALA A 33 16.08 33.04 -26.77
N ASN A 34 15.17 32.79 -27.73
CA ASN A 34 15.31 32.97 -29.18
C ASN A 34 15.97 31.89 -30.07
N SER A 35 15.50 31.87 -31.32
CA SER A 35 15.90 31.07 -32.50
C SER A 35 15.62 29.54 -32.51
N GLY A 36 14.85 29.09 -33.50
CA GLY A 36 14.70 27.67 -33.91
C GLY A 36 15.55 27.36 -35.16
N PRO A 37 15.22 26.33 -35.99
CA PRO A 37 14.01 25.49 -36.00
C PRO A 37 14.28 23.96 -35.98
N SER A 38 13.22 23.17 -36.22
CA SER A 38 13.23 21.73 -36.53
C SER A 38 13.58 20.74 -35.41
N ARG A 39 12.56 20.37 -34.62
CA ARG A 39 12.51 19.09 -33.90
C ARG A 39 11.37 18.23 -34.43
N VAL A 40 11.70 17.00 -34.81
CA VAL A 40 10.74 15.95 -35.19
C VAL A 40 9.92 15.55 -33.94
N PRO A 41 8.60 15.31 -34.04
CA PRO A 41 7.82 14.84 -32.90
C PRO A 41 8.25 13.41 -32.47
N PRO A 42 8.16 13.06 -31.17
CA PRO A 42 8.43 11.70 -30.70
C PRO A 42 7.34 10.73 -31.20
N PRO A 43 7.67 9.43 -31.38
CA PRO A 43 6.69 8.43 -31.82
C PRO A 43 5.62 8.17 -30.74
N PRO A 44 4.39 7.80 -31.16
CA PRO A 44 3.31 7.48 -30.22
C PRO A 44 3.58 6.16 -29.46
N PRO A 45 2.99 5.99 -28.25
CA PRO A 45 3.08 4.75 -27.50
C PRO A 45 2.35 3.59 -28.22
N PRO A 46 2.70 2.32 -27.94
CA PRO A 46 2.11 1.17 -28.61
C PRO A 46 0.60 1.04 -28.34
N ASN A 47 -0.14 0.81 -29.42
CA ASN A 47 -1.60 0.71 -29.43
C ASN A 47 -2.10 -0.57 -28.77
N PHE A 48 -2.54 -0.49 -27.51
CA PHE A 48 -3.32 -1.55 -26.88
C PHE A 48 -4.81 -1.37 -27.14
N GLY A 49 -5.35 -2.26 -27.98
CA GLY A 49 -6.74 -2.75 -27.91
C GLY A 49 -7.88 -1.72 -27.93
N ALA A 50 -8.57 -1.62 -29.06
CA ALA A 50 -9.84 -0.89 -29.12
C ALA A 50 -10.87 -1.47 -28.13
N HIS A 51 -11.41 -0.61 -27.26
CA HIS A 51 -12.64 -0.87 -26.51
C HIS A 51 -13.76 0.02 -27.05
N PRO A 52 -14.99 -0.50 -27.21
CA PRO A 52 -16.10 0.27 -27.78
C PRO A 52 -16.54 1.39 -26.85
N SER A 53 -16.93 2.51 -27.44
CA SER A 53 -17.32 3.74 -26.73
C SER A 53 -18.63 3.59 -25.96
N GLY A 54 -18.72 4.24 -24.79
CA GLY A 54 -20.00 4.70 -24.24
C GLY A 54 -20.45 4.10 -22.91
N ILE A 55 -19.72 4.34 -21.82
CA ILE A 55 -20.33 4.42 -20.48
C ILE A 55 -19.80 5.68 -19.77
N ASN A 56 -20.73 6.55 -19.37
CA ASN A 56 -20.46 7.83 -18.72
C ASN A 56 -20.53 7.62 -17.18
N PRO A 57 -19.48 7.92 -16.38
CA PRO A 57 -19.42 7.51 -14.96
C PRO A 57 -20.27 8.36 -13.99
N LEU A 58 -21.10 9.29 -14.47
CA LEU A 58 -22.07 10.02 -13.65
C LEU A 58 -23.52 9.60 -13.96
N ALA A 59 -23.93 8.47 -13.40
CA ALA A 59 -25.33 8.04 -13.37
C ALA A 59 -25.65 7.32 -12.05
N ARG A 60 -26.12 8.07 -11.05
CA ARG A 60 -26.51 7.54 -9.74
C ARG A 60 -28.03 7.30 -9.73
N HIS A 61 -28.46 6.06 -9.88
CA HIS A 61 -29.87 5.67 -9.81
C HIS A 61 -30.18 4.89 -8.52
N PRO A 62 -31.34 5.13 -7.87
CA PRO A 62 -31.78 4.34 -6.73
C PRO A 62 -32.41 3.02 -7.21
N VAL A 63 -32.08 1.91 -6.55
CA VAL A 63 -32.71 0.61 -6.84
C VAL A 63 -33.94 0.46 -5.95
N THR A 64 -35.12 0.47 -6.57
CA THR A 64 -36.39 0.12 -5.93
C THR A 64 -36.73 -1.37 -6.13
N ASP A 65 -37.41 -1.91 -5.13
CA ASP A 65 -37.78 -3.30 -4.92
C ASP A 65 -38.54 -3.98 -6.09
N SER A 66 -38.22 -5.26 -6.39
CA SER A 66 -39.18 -6.26 -6.89
C SER A 66 -38.57 -7.68 -6.90
N ARG A 67 -39.28 -8.64 -6.30
CA ARG A 67 -38.92 -10.07 -6.17
C ARG A 67 -39.99 -10.98 -6.79
N PRO A 68 -39.58 -12.14 -7.35
CA PRO A 68 -40.27 -13.41 -7.06
C PRO A 68 -39.28 -14.55 -6.69
N THR A 69 -39.30 -15.14 -5.48
CA THR A 69 -39.90 -16.48 -5.16
C THR A 69 -39.62 -17.57 -6.22
N SER A 70 -38.94 -18.69 -5.93
CA SER A 70 -39.28 -19.70 -4.90
C SER A 70 -38.12 -20.66 -4.49
N GLY A 71 -38.24 -21.41 -3.38
CA GLY A 71 -37.32 -22.45 -2.86
C GLY A 71 -36.54 -22.06 -1.58
N VAL A 72 -36.84 -22.43 -0.32
CA VAL A 72 -36.92 -23.77 0.35
C VAL A 72 -35.53 -24.36 0.68
N TYR A 73 -35.09 -24.68 1.92
CA TYR A 73 -35.74 -24.65 3.27
C TYR A 73 -35.06 -23.73 4.34
N PRO A 74 -34.22 -24.15 5.33
CA PRO A 74 -34.38 -23.60 6.69
C PRO A 74 -33.14 -22.87 7.32
N PRO A 75 -33.30 -22.14 8.44
CA PRO A 75 -32.33 -21.15 8.91
C PRO A 75 -31.52 -21.55 10.16
N SER A 76 -30.35 -20.92 10.37
CA SER A 76 -29.80 -20.67 11.72
C SER A 76 -28.75 -19.55 11.78
N THR A 77 -29.11 -18.49 12.51
CA THR A 77 -28.34 -17.74 13.53
C THR A 77 -26.85 -17.33 13.38
N LEU A 78 -26.59 -16.14 13.97
CA LEU A 78 -25.31 -15.57 14.45
C LEU A 78 -24.40 -14.96 13.34
N ALA A 79 -24.19 -13.64 13.32
CA ALA A 79 -23.51 -12.75 14.28
C ALA A 79 -21.99 -12.65 13.99
N GLY A 80 -21.48 -11.42 13.99
CA GLY A 80 -20.17 -11.11 13.45
C GLY A 80 -19.01 -11.63 14.29
N SER A 81 -17.87 -11.87 13.64
CA SER A 81 -16.58 -11.90 14.29
C SER A 81 -15.51 -11.35 13.36
N TYR A 82 -14.69 -10.49 13.96
CA TYR A 82 -13.41 -9.97 13.49
C TYR A 82 -12.59 -11.04 12.76
N SER A 83 -12.15 -10.73 11.52
CA SER A 83 -11.16 -11.55 10.84
C SER A 83 -9.78 -11.32 11.46
N SER A 84 -9.50 -12.02 12.56
CA SER A 84 -8.11 -12.28 12.94
C SER A 84 -7.45 -13.07 11.81
N GLY A 85 -6.29 -12.61 11.34
CA GLY A 85 -5.57 -13.24 10.24
C GLY A 85 -5.00 -14.59 10.66
N GLY A 86 -5.82 -15.64 10.58
CA GLY A 86 -5.36 -17.01 10.74
C GLY A 86 -4.39 -17.35 9.60
N TYR A 87 -3.16 -17.71 9.96
CA TYR A 87 -2.33 -18.51 9.08
C TYR A 87 -3.13 -19.76 8.69
N PRO A 88 -3.17 -20.16 7.41
CA PRO A 88 -3.67 -21.49 7.08
C PRO A 88 -2.80 -22.51 7.83
N PRO A 89 -3.39 -23.56 8.45
CA PRO A 89 -2.59 -24.67 8.93
C PRO A 89 -1.83 -25.26 7.73
N PRO A 90 -0.63 -25.83 7.92
CA PRO A 90 0.13 -26.48 6.85
C PRO A 90 -0.51 -27.83 6.46
N THR A 91 -1.75 -27.79 5.96
CA THR A 91 -2.47 -28.94 5.39
C THR A 91 -2.20 -29.02 3.89
N SER A 92 -0.93 -29.17 3.57
CA SER A 92 -0.51 -29.95 2.41
C SER A 92 0.80 -30.62 2.77
N LEU A 93 0.71 -31.67 3.61
CA LEU A 93 1.57 -32.82 3.37
C LEU A 93 1.50 -33.08 1.86
N PRO A 94 2.63 -33.13 1.12
CA PRO A 94 2.56 -33.77 -0.18
C PRO A 94 1.94 -35.16 0.06
N PRO A 95 1.08 -35.68 -0.83
CA PRO A 95 0.71 -37.08 -0.72
C PRO A 95 2.02 -37.83 -0.66
N SER A 96 2.33 -38.47 0.50
CA SER A 96 3.58 -39.18 0.70
C SER A 96 3.72 -40.05 -0.52
N SER A 97 4.69 -39.71 -1.38
CA SER A 97 4.84 -40.40 -2.64
C SER A 97 4.94 -41.85 -2.22
N SER A 98 3.99 -42.66 -2.68
CA SER A 98 4.00 -44.09 -2.46
C SER A 98 5.11 -44.62 -3.36
N GLY A 99 6.34 -44.27 -2.98
CA GLY A 99 7.52 -45.04 -3.22
C GLY A 99 7.20 -46.37 -2.62
N SER A 100 6.61 -47.20 -3.48
CA SER A 100 6.41 -48.61 -3.30
C SER A 100 7.59 -49.10 -2.49
N TYR A 101 7.34 -49.41 -1.21
CA TYR A 101 8.23 -50.27 -0.47
C TYR A 101 8.11 -51.59 -1.23
N SER A 102 9.00 -51.73 -2.22
CA SER A 102 8.98 -52.82 -3.18
C SER A 102 8.88 -54.07 -2.35
N SER A 103 7.79 -54.82 -2.60
CA SER A 103 7.27 -55.83 -1.69
C SER A 103 8.42 -56.64 -1.11
N ASN A 104 8.49 -56.74 0.22
CA ASN A 104 9.51 -57.54 0.90
C ASN A 104 9.65 -58.88 0.15
N ALA A 105 10.73 -59.00 -0.62
CA ALA A 105 11.30 -60.29 -0.91
C ALA A 105 11.56 -60.87 0.48
N GLY A 106 10.80 -61.91 0.83
CA GLY A 106 10.64 -62.31 2.22
C GLY A 106 11.96 -62.75 2.86
N PRO A 107 11.93 -63.23 4.12
CA PRO A 107 13.13 -63.64 4.88
C PRO A 107 14.01 -64.72 4.21
N ALA A 108 13.66 -65.23 3.03
CA ALA A 108 14.45 -66.16 2.22
C ALA A 108 15.93 -65.76 2.05
N ASN A 109 16.24 -64.50 1.77
CA ASN A 109 17.64 -64.06 1.63
C ASN A 109 18.39 -64.06 2.97
N SER A 110 17.74 -63.66 4.07
CA SER A 110 18.33 -63.72 5.41
C SER A 110 18.55 -65.16 5.89
N VAL A 111 17.65 -66.09 5.53
CA VAL A 111 17.78 -67.52 5.84
C VAL A 111 18.93 -68.17 5.06
N ALA A 112 19.21 -67.73 3.83
CA ALA A 112 20.36 -68.22 3.07
C ALA A 112 21.69 -67.95 3.81
N GLY A 113 21.93 -66.72 4.28
CA GLY A 113 23.14 -66.36 5.03
C GLY A 113 23.30 -67.04 6.40
N ILE A 114 22.26 -67.72 6.90
CA ILE A 114 22.30 -68.54 8.12
C ILE A 114 22.62 -70.00 7.78
N LYS A 115 22.19 -70.48 6.60
CA LYS A 115 22.29 -71.88 6.17
C LYS A 115 23.73 -72.34 5.92
N ASP A 116 24.62 -71.42 5.53
CA ASP A 116 26.00 -71.70 5.15
C ASP A 116 27.00 -71.55 6.33
N LYS A 117 26.51 -71.40 7.57
CA LYS A 117 27.32 -71.20 8.78
C LYS A 117 27.61 -72.49 9.54
N SER A 118 28.74 -72.52 10.27
CA SER A 118 29.10 -73.69 11.08
C SER A 118 28.21 -73.83 12.32
N PRO A 119 28.06 -75.03 12.93
CA PRO A 119 27.26 -75.20 14.14
C PRO A 119 27.83 -74.42 15.34
N GLU A 120 29.14 -74.21 15.38
CA GLU A 120 29.82 -73.40 16.40
C GLU A 120 29.51 -71.91 16.22
N GLU A 121 29.49 -71.42 14.98
CA GLU A 121 29.07 -70.06 14.64
C GLU A 121 27.59 -69.82 14.94
N LEU A 122 26.71 -70.79 14.65
CA LEU A 122 25.29 -70.71 14.98
C LEU A 122 25.06 -70.69 16.51
N THR A 123 25.80 -71.53 17.26
CA THR A 123 25.76 -71.54 18.73
C THR A 123 26.28 -70.22 19.32
N ARG A 124 27.29 -69.62 18.68
CA ARG A 124 27.77 -68.28 19.04
C ARG A 124 26.72 -67.22 18.73
N LEU A 125 26.15 -67.19 17.52
CA LEU A 125 25.10 -66.23 17.13
C LEU A 125 23.83 -66.32 17.99
N LEU A 126 23.55 -67.48 18.58
CA LEU A 126 22.41 -67.66 19.49
C LEU A 126 22.68 -67.14 20.92
N ASN A 127 23.93 -67.21 21.39
CA ASN A 127 24.31 -66.89 22.77
C ASN A 127 25.03 -65.54 22.94
N ASP A 128 25.59 -64.97 21.87
CA ASP A 128 26.33 -63.71 21.83
C ASP A 128 25.55 -62.66 21.03
N LYS A 129 24.97 -61.68 21.75
CA LYS A 129 24.16 -60.60 21.19
C LYS A 129 24.94 -59.70 20.23
N ASP A 130 26.25 -59.54 20.44
CA ASP A 130 27.09 -58.65 19.64
C ASP A 130 27.57 -59.37 18.37
N ALA A 131 27.81 -60.69 18.44
CA ALA A 131 27.95 -61.51 17.23
C ALA A 131 26.67 -61.50 16.39
N TYR A 132 25.49 -61.59 17.04
CA TYR A 132 24.19 -61.56 16.36
C TYR A 132 23.93 -60.22 15.65
N SER A 133 24.16 -59.09 16.34
CA SER A 133 23.98 -57.75 15.75
C SER A 133 24.97 -57.50 14.60
N ALA A 134 26.24 -57.89 14.76
CA ALA A 134 27.25 -57.81 13.70
C ALA A 134 26.84 -58.63 12.47
N PHE A 135 26.24 -59.81 12.65
CA PHE A 135 25.69 -60.59 11.54
C PHE A 135 24.49 -59.90 10.89
N LEU A 136 23.56 -59.32 11.65
CA LEU A 136 22.43 -58.58 11.07
C LEU A 136 22.89 -57.39 10.21
N HIS A 137 23.81 -56.55 10.70
CA HIS A 137 24.34 -55.43 9.92
C HIS A 137 25.25 -55.88 8.75
N SER A 138 25.72 -57.14 8.75
CA SER A 138 26.40 -57.73 7.59
C SER A 138 25.45 -57.98 6.42
N LEU A 139 24.15 -58.21 6.66
CA LEU A 139 23.15 -58.41 5.62
C LEU A 139 22.94 -57.14 4.79
N ASP A 140 22.99 -57.27 3.46
CA ASP A 140 22.91 -56.12 2.55
C ASP A 140 21.58 -55.36 2.66
N GLU A 141 20.47 -56.05 2.98
CA GLU A 141 19.18 -55.39 3.22
C GLU A 141 19.18 -54.51 4.48
N VAL A 142 19.83 -54.95 5.57
CA VAL A 142 19.94 -54.16 6.79
C VAL A 142 20.85 -52.96 6.53
N ARG A 143 22.00 -53.17 5.88
CA ARG A 143 22.92 -52.09 5.48
C ARG A 143 22.26 -51.06 4.55
N ARG A 144 21.40 -51.51 3.63
CA ARG A 144 20.60 -50.64 2.75
C ARG A 144 19.59 -49.82 3.55
N LEU A 145 18.90 -50.41 4.52
CA LEU A 145 17.97 -49.72 5.39
C LEU A 145 18.67 -48.72 6.33
N ASP A 146 19.80 -49.10 6.93
CA ASP A 146 20.64 -48.22 7.77
C ASP A 146 21.10 -46.99 6.98
N LYS A 147 21.54 -47.18 5.73
CA LYS A 147 21.92 -46.08 4.83
C LYS A 147 20.74 -45.16 4.51
N ILE A 148 19.57 -45.71 4.18
CA ILE A 148 18.36 -44.92 3.92
C ILE A 148 17.92 -44.15 5.17
N SER A 149 18.06 -44.74 6.36
CA SER A 149 17.75 -44.11 7.64
C SER A 149 18.66 -42.90 7.90
N GLU A 150 19.98 -43.03 7.71
CA GLU A 150 20.91 -41.91 7.85
C GLU A 150 20.74 -40.83 6.78
N GLU A 151 20.45 -41.20 5.53
CA GLU A 151 20.12 -40.23 4.46
C GLU A 151 18.84 -39.45 4.78
N LEU A 152 17.79 -40.12 5.26
CA LEU A 152 16.54 -39.49 5.69
C LEU A 152 16.75 -38.58 6.92
N ARG A 153 17.47 -39.07 7.94
CA ARG A 153 17.81 -38.30 9.15
C ARG A 153 18.61 -37.04 8.81
N LYS A 154 19.57 -37.15 7.88
CA LYS A 154 20.32 -36.01 7.36
C LYS A 154 19.41 -35.02 6.62
N SER A 155 18.58 -35.49 5.68
CA SER A 155 17.64 -34.63 4.92
C SER A 155 16.72 -33.87 5.87
N THR A 156 16.14 -34.56 6.88
CA THR A 156 15.27 -33.94 7.88
C THR A 156 15.99 -32.84 8.68
N ILE A 157 17.26 -33.05 9.07
CA ILE A 157 18.05 -32.05 9.79
C ILE A 157 18.36 -30.84 8.90
N ASP A 158 18.77 -31.07 7.65
CA ASP A 158 19.15 -30.01 6.73
C ASP A 158 17.92 -29.20 6.26
N GLU A 159 16.78 -29.85 6.02
CA GLU A 159 15.48 -29.20 5.80
C GLU A 159 15.01 -28.39 7.01
N SER A 160 15.17 -28.91 8.23
CA SER A 160 14.77 -28.20 9.46
C SER A 160 15.57 -26.90 9.65
N LYS A 161 16.87 -26.90 9.35
CA LYS A 161 17.71 -25.70 9.38
C LYS A 161 17.27 -24.67 8.34
N ASN A 162 17.12 -25.11 7.09
CA ASN A 162 16.66 -24.27 5.97
C ASN A 162 15.27 -23.65 6.24
N ASN A 163 14.37 -24.38 6.90
CA ASN A 163 13.08 -23.85 7.33
C ASN A 163 13.23 -22.77 8.42
N LEU A 164 14.09 -23.00 9.43
CA LEU A 164 14.34 -22.02 10.49
C LEU A 164 14.99 -20.73 9.96
N GLU A 165 15.91 -20.84 9.00
CA GLU A 165 16.51 -19.69 8.31
C GLU A 165 15.45 -18.87 7.57
N LYS A 166 14.55 -19.53 6.83
CA LYS A 166 13.41 -18.89 6.15
C LYS A 166 12.41 -18.26 7.12
N GLU A 167 12.16 -18.86 8.28
CA GLU A 167 11.31 -18.25 9.31
C GLU A 167 11.88 -16.91 9.80
N SER A 168 13.21 -16.82 9.98
CA SER A 168 13.90 -15.56 10.30
C SER A 168 13.76 -14.53 9.17
N GLU A 169 14.04 -14.92 7.92
CA GLU A 169 13.91 -14.05 6.74
C GLU A 169 12.47 -13.51 6.61
N ILE A 170 11.46 -14.37 6.79
CA ILE A 170 10.04 -13.99 6.76
C ILE A 170 9.71 -13.00 7.89
N ALA A 171 10.27 -13.16 9.09
CA ALA A 171 10.06 -12.23 10.20
C ALA A 171 10.68 -10.85 9.93
N GLU A 172 11.88 -10.81 9.34
CA GLU A 172 12.55 -9.58 8.91
C GLU A 172 11.76 -8.86 7.80
N LEU A 173 11.36 -9.57 6.75
CA LEU A 173 10.55 -9.03 5.65
C LEU A 173 9.21 -8.48 6.13
N ARG A 174 8.52 -9.17 7.05
CA ARG A 174 7.29 -8.66 7.71
C ARG A 174 7.55 -7.36 8.46
N THR A 175 8.66 -7.27 9.18
CA THR A 175 9.06 -6.07 9.93
C THR A 175 9.34 -4.90 8.99
N GLN A 176 10.09 -5.13 7.90
CA GLN A 176 10.34 -4.12 6.86
C GLN A 176 9.03 -3.64 6.21
N CYS A 177 8.13 -4.56 5.84
CA CYS A 177 6.82 -4.23 5.28
C CYS A 177 5.95 -3.39 6.23
N MET A 178 6.02 -3.67 7.53
CA MET A 178 5.34 -2.88 8.56
C MET A 178 5.92 -1.47 8.68
N ILE A 179 7.25 -1.33 8.64
CA ILE A 179 7.92 -0.01 8.66
C ILE A 179 7.52 0.81 7.43
N ILE A 180 7.65 0.26 6.21
CA ILE A 180 7.30 0.93 4.96
C ILE A 180 5.83 1.38 4.97
N ARG A 181 4.91 0.51 5.41
CA ARG A 181 3.47 0.83 5.52
C ARG A 181 3.21 1.99 6.49
N ASN A 182 3.86 1.99 7.65
CA ASN A 182 3.55 2.91 8.74
C ASN A 182 4.32 4.24 8.66
N THR A 183 5.42 4.30 7.92
CA THR A 183 6.27 5.50 7.80
C THR A 183 6.17 6.12 6.40
N GLU A 184 6.76 5.48 5.40
CA GLU A 184 6.88 5.99 4.03
C GLU A 184 5.51 6.13 3.33
N LEU A 185 4.71 5.07 3.36
CA LEU A 185 3.38 5.06 2.73
C LEU A 185 2.41 6.00 3.44
N ALA A 186 2.46 6.08 4.77
CA ALA A 186 1.65 7.00 5.56
C ALA A 186 1.99 8.46 5.25
N ALA A 187 3.28 8.83 5.32
CA ALA A 187 3.74 10.19 5.03
C ALA A 187 3.51 10.61 3.56
N SER A 188 3.54 9.65 2.63
CA SER A 188 3.22 9.91 1.21
C SER A 188 1.73 10.15 0.99
N ARG A 189 0.85 9.43 1.71
CA ARG A 189 -0.59 9.66 1.69
C ARG A 189 -0.97 10.99 2.31
N GLU A 190 -0.41 11.34 3.46
CA GLU A 190 -0.66 12.63 4.12
C GLU A 190 -0.34 13.81 3.18
N LYS A 191 0.82 13.79 2.51
CA LYS A 191 1.21 14.81 1.51
C LYS A 191 0.26 14.84 0.31
N PHE A 192 -0.18 13.68 -0.17
CA PHE A 192 -1.16 13.61 -1.26
C PHE A 192 -2.50 14.21 -0.84
N GLU A 193 -3.00 13.86 0.35
CA GLU A 193 -4.26 14.38 0.90
C GLU A 193 -4.20 15.90 1.15
N GLU A 194 -3.05 16.43 1.60
CA GLU A 194 -2.83 17.87 1.74
C GLU A 194 -2.91 18.61 0.39
N VAL A 195 -2.23 18.08 -0.64
CA VAL A 195 -2.21 18.67 -1.98
C VAL A 195 -3.57 18.57 -2.66
N ASP A 196 -4.25 17.42 -2.57
CA ASP A 196 -5.59 17.22 -3.12
C ASP A 196 -6.63 18.10 -2.39
N LYS A 197 -6.54 18.24 -1.07
CA LYS A 197 -7.35 19.21 -0.31
C LYS A 197 -7.16 20.63 -0.84
N ARG A 198 -5.90 21.10 -0.99
CA ARG A 198 -5.61 22.43 -1.54
C ARG A 198 -6.09 22.59 -2.98
N TYR A 199 -5.95 21.55 -3.81
CA TYR A 199 -6.48 21.52 -5.17
C TYR A 199 -8.01 21.71 -5.18
N ARG A 200 -8.76 20.94 -4.37
CA ARG A 200 -10.22 21.05 -4.25
C ARG A 200 -10.66 22.42 -3.74
N GLU A 201 -9.95 22.98 -2.75
CA GLU A 201 -10.22 24.32 -2.22
C GLU A 201 -10.05 25.41 -3.27
N VAL A 202 -8.96 25.35 -4.07
CA VAL A 202 -8.74 26.26 -5.20
C VAL A 202 -9.79 26.03 -6.30
N GLN A 203 -10.07 24.78 -6.66
CA GLN A 203 -11.05 24.42 -7.69
C GLN A 203 -12.46 24.92 -7.34
N ALA A 204 -12.89 24.77 -6.10
CA ALA A 204 -14.16 25.30 -5.62
C ALA A 204 -14.19 26.84 -5.72
N ASN A 205 -13.13 27.51 -5.25
CA ASN A 205 -13.01 28.96 -5.21
C ASN A 205 -12.86 29.64 -6.57
N CYS A 206 -12.28 28.94 -7.55
CA CYS A 206 -11.97 29.43 -8.90
C CYS A 206 -12.86 28.80 -9.98
N SER A 207 -13.87 28.01 -9.62
CA SER A 207 -14.87 27.54 -10.58
C SER A 207 -15.58 28.73 -11.25
N PRO A 208 -15.96 28.66 -12.54
CA PRO A 208 -16.60 29.78 -13.23
C PRO A 208 -17.83 30.33 -12.51
N HIS A 209 -18.67 29.44 -11.98
CA HIS A 209 -19.84 29.80 -11.19
C HIS A 209 -19.48 30.50 -9.87
N ALA A 210 -18.45 30.03 -9.14
CA ALA A 210 -18.01 30.71 -7.91
C ALA A 210 -17.43 32.11 -8.19
N LEU A 211 -16.72 32.30 -9.30
CA LEU A 211 -16.21 33.60 -9.72
C LEU A 211 -17.34 34.55 -10.15
N LEU A 212 -18.36 34.03 -10.87
CA LEU A 212 -19.56 34.79 -11.24
C LEU A 212 -20.42 35.20 -10.02
N ASN A 213 -20.49 34.35 -9.00
CA ASN A 213 -21.17 34.67 -7.74
C ASN A 213 -20.38 35.73 -6.96
N LYS A 214 -19.06 35.56 -6.79
CA LYS A 214 -18.19 36.60 -6.18
C LYS A 214 -18.28 37.95 -6.90
N LEU A 215 -18.45 37.96 -8.22
CA LEU A 215 -18.70 39.19 -8.99
C LEU A 215 -20.09 39.79 -8.72
N GLN A 216 -21.11 38.97 -8.48
CA GLN A 216 -22.45 39.44 -8.10
C GLN A 216 -22.46 40.02 -6.68
N ASP A 217 -21.86 39.31 -5.74
CA ASP A 217 -21.80 39.72 -4.33
C ASP A 217 -21.06 41.05 -4.20
N ALA A 218 -19.90 41.19 -4.86
CA ALA A 218 -19.15 42.44 -4.92
C ALA A 218 -19.85 43.53 -5.75
N ALA A 219 -20.82 43.20 -6.61
CA ALA A 219 -21.68 44.21 -7.24
C ALA A 219 -22.75 44.68 -6.25
N ASN A 220 -23.43 43.76 -5.55
CA ASN A 220 -24.45 44.07 -4.55
C ASN A 220 -23.87 44.92 -3.40
N GLU A 221 -22.71 44.52 -2.86
CA GLU A 221 -21.94 45.30 -1.86
C GLU A 221 -21.66 46.74 -2.34
N ALA A 222 -21.38 46.92 -3.64
CA ALA A 222 -21.20 48.25 -4.21
C ALA A 222 -22.50 49.05 -4.34
N ASP A 223 -23.62 48.39 -4.62
CA ASP A 223 -24.95 49.01 -4.63
C ASP A 223 -25.30 49.48 -3.20
N GLU A 224 -25.15 48.60 -2.21
CA GLU A 224 -25.40 48.85 -0.78
C GLU A 224 -24.52 49.95 -0.19
N GLU A 225 -23.21 49.97 -0.49
CA GLU A 225 -22.34 51.09 -0.12
C GLU A 225 -22.81 52.42 -0.75
N SER A 226 -23.31 52.39 -1.99
CA SER A 226 -23.82 53.60 -2.65
C SER A 226 -25.13 54.11 -2.02
N GLU A 227 -25.99 53.20 -1.57
CA GLU A 227 -27.21 53.53 -0.82
C GLU A 227 -26.90 54.01 0.60
N ASN A 228 -25.89 53.46 1.27
CA ASN A 228 -25.45 53.94 2.58
C ASN A 228 -24.83 55.34 2.49
N LEU A 229 -24.04 55.63 1.45
CA LEU A 229 -23.58 57.00 1.16
C LEU A 229 -24.77 57.95 0.93
N HIS A 230 -25.83 57.50 0.25
CA HIS A 230 -27.03 58.31 0.07
C HIS A 230 -27.76 58.59 1.39
N ARG A 231 -27.89 57.58 2.27
CA ARG A 231 -28.43 57.74 3.64
C ARG A 231 -27.61 58.73 4.48
N SER A 232 -26.29 58.58 4.53
CA SER A 232 -25.41 59.49 5.28
C SER A 232 -25.46 60.93 4.76
N PHE A 233 -25.59 61.13 3.45
CA PHE A 233 -25.79 62.47 2.89
C PHE A 233 -27.11 63.11 3.34
N LEU A 234 -28.21 62.35 3.32
CA LEU A 234 -29.52 62.82 3.80
C LEU A 234 -29.55 63.07 5.32
N ALA A 235 -28.73 62.35 6.09
CA ALA A 235 -28.53 62.58 7.52
C ALA A 235 -27.62 63.79 7.84
N GLY A 236 -26.96 64.37 6.83
CA GLY A 236 -26.00 65.47 7.01
C GLY A 236 -24.63 65.03 7.57
N GLU A 237 -24.33 63.73 7.54
CA GLU A 237 -23.06 63.17 8.04
C GLU A 237 -21.88 63.41 7.09
N ILE A 238 -22.15 63.67 5.80
CA ILE A 238 -21.15 63.93 4.76
C ILE A 238 -21.54 65.13 3.89
N GLU A 239 -20.55 65.89 3.45
CA GLU A 239 -20.76 67.07 2.59
C GLU A 239 -21.11 66.66 1.15
N LEU A 240 -21.86 67.50 0.42
CA LEU A 240 -22.24 67.29 -0.98
C LEU A 240 -21.06 66.91 -1.90
N LEU A 241 -19.91 67.58 -1.75
CA LEU A 241 -18.74 67.34 -2.60
C LEU A 241 -18.16 65.93 -2.35
N GLU A 242 -18.08 65.53 -1.08
CA GLU A 242 -17.60 64.22 -0.65
C GLU A 242 -18.58 63.11 -1.06
N PHE A 243 -19.89 63.34 -0.89
CA PHE A 243 -20.94 62.44 -1.38
C PHE A 243 -20.81 62.19 -2.89
N ILE A 244 -20.74 63.25 -3.71
CA ILE A 244 -20.62 63.11 -5.17
C ILE A 244 -19.36 62.32 -5.54
N GLN A 245 -18.22 62.57 -4.89
CA GLN A 245 -16.97 61.87 -5.16
C GLN A 245 -17.06 60.38 -4.81
N LYS A 246 -17.52 60.04 -3.59
CA LYS A 246 -17.64 58.65 -3.12
C LYS A 246 -18.72 57.89 -3.90
N TYR A 247 -19.90 58.47 -4.08
CA TYR A 247 -21.02 57.85 -4.78
C TYR A 247 -20.69 57.53 -6.24
N ARG A 248 -20.09 58.46 -6.98
CA ARG A 248 -19.67 58.21 -8.38
C ARG A 248 -18.65 57.08 -8.48
N LYS A 249 -17.68 57.02 -7.55
CA LYS A 249 -16.71 55.91 -7.48
C LYS A 249 -17.45 54.58 -7.26
N GLN A 250 -18.44 54.55 -6.38
CA GLN A 250 -19.15 53.32 -6.06
C GLN A 250 -20.08 52.83 -7.17
N ARG A 251 -20.85 53.73 -7.80
CA ARG A 251 -21.62 53.40 -9.01
C ARG A 251 -20.71 52.88 -10.13
N LEU A 252 -19.51 53.43 -10.30
CA LEU A 252 -18.53 52.94 -11.27
C LEU A 252 -18.07 51.51 -10.95
N HIS A 253 -17.83 51.18 -9.68
CA HIS A 253 -17.50 49.81 -9.26
C HIS A 253 -18.66 48.83 -9.52
N TYR A 254 -19.89 49.21 -9.15
CA TYR A 254 -21.10 48.44 -9.44
C TYR A 254 -21.23 48.14 -10.95
N HIS A 255 -21.28 49.18 -11.80
CA HIS A 255 -21.53 49.00 -13.23
C HIS A 255 -20.40 48.21 -13.91
N ARG A 256 -19.14 48.41 -13.50
CA ARG A 256 -18.01 47.63 -14.03
C ARG A 256 -18.11 46.15 -13.68
N ARG A 257 -18.44 45.81 -12.42
CA ARG A 257 -18.59 44.41 -11.96
C ARG A 257 -19.77 43.73 -12.67
N SER A 258 -20.91 44.40 -12.74
CA SER A 258 -22.11 43.90 -13.44
C SER A 258 -21.87 43.66 -14.94
N LEU A 259 -21.19 44.56 -15.64
CA LEU A 259 -20.85 44.37 -17.06
C LEU A 259 -19.91 43.18 -17.28
N ILE A 260 -18.87 43.02 -16.45
CA ILE A 260 -17.96 41.87 -16.52
C ILE A 260 -18.73 40.55 -16.28
N ARG A 261 -19.62 40.52 -15.27
CA ARG A 261 -20.45 39.34 -14.97
C ARG A 261 -21.38 39.00 -16.14
N MET A 262 -22.05 40.00 -16.72
CA MET A 262 -22.95 39.78 -17.87
C MET A 262 -22.19 39.25 -19.09
N ALA A 263 -21.03 39.84 -19.43
CA ALA A 263 -20.19 39.36 -20.53
C ALA A 263 -19.72 37.91 -20.32
N ALA A 264 -19.31 37.56 -19.09
CA ALA A 264 -18.89 36.21 -18.75
C ALA A 264 -20.07 35.19 -18.78
N LEU A 265 -21.27 35.58 -18.35
CA LEU A 265 -22.47 34.75 -18.49
C LEU A 265 -22.84 34.52 -19.96
N SER A 266 -22.80 35.55 -20.80
CA SER A 266 -23.04 35.42 -22.24
C SER A 266 -22.00 34.54 -22.94
N ALA A 267 -20.75 34.52 -22.46
CA ALA A 267 -19.70 33.63 -22.98
C ALA A 267 -19.84 32.16 -22.52
N MET A 268 -20.61 31.91 -21.45
CA MET A 268 -20.82 30.56 -20.90
C MET A 268 -22.06 29.85 -21.43
N THR A 269 -23.02 30.58 -22.01
CA THR A 269 -24.20 30.00 -22.66
C THR A 269 -23.95 29.89 -24.17
N PRO A 270 -23.68 28.68 -24.72
CA PRO A 270 -23.66 28.51 -26.18
C PRO A 270 -25.05 28.79 -26.75
N GLY A 271 -25.11 29.63 -27.80
CA GLY A 271 -26.33 29.95 -28.55
C GLY A 271 -26.62 28.99 -29.69
#